data_AF-A0AA86VZL6-F1
#
_entry.id   AF-A0AA86VZL6-F1
#
_cell.length_a   1.000
_cell.length_b   1.000
_cell.length_c   1.000
_cell.angle_alpha   90.00
_cell.angle_beta   90.00
_cell.angle_gamma   90.00
#
_symmetry.space_group_name_H-M   'P 1'
#
loop_
_entity.id
_entity.type
_entity.pdbx_description
1 polymer ?
#
loop_
_entity_poly.entity_id
_entity_poly.type
_entity_poly.pdbx_seq_one_letter_code
_entity_poly.pdbx_strand_id
1 'polypeptide(L)'
;MDFLVALFRNLIEHKDWPMSQACTDSYNKTLKKWHGWLASSSFTVVMKLAPDRKKFMEVIGGTGNINADIEKFCTTFSPLLEENHKFLARLGLDDMKAS
;
A
#
# COMPACT_ATOMS: atom_id res chain seq x y z
N MET A 1 3.38 -6.14 3.63
CA MET A 1 3.72 -5.21 2.52
C MET A 1 2.54 -4.99 1.56
N ASP A 2 1.38 -5.55 1.90
CA ASP A 2 0.14 -5.50 1.13
C ASP A 2 -0.32 -4.07 0.86
N PHE A 3 -0.06 -3.16 1.81
CA PHE A 3 -0.30 -1.73 1.62
C PHE A 3 0.37 -1.17 0.37
N LEU A 4 1.66 -1.46 0.16
CA LEU A 4 2.39 -0.93 -1.00
C LEU A 4 1.88 -1.51 -2.31
N VAL A 5 1.60 -2.82 -2.34
CA VAL A 5 1.01 -3.48 -3.51
C VAL A 5 -0.38 -2.87 -3.82
N ALA A 6 -1.23 -2.68 -2.81
CA ALA A 6 -2.54 -2.05 -2.97
C ALA A 6 -2.43 -0.60 -3.45
N LEU A 7 -1.52 0.19 -2.86
CA LEU A 7 -1.27 1.58 -3.25
C LEU A 7 -0.83 1.67 -4.71
N PHE A 8 0.13 0.85 -5.10
CA PHE A 8 0.66 0.82 -6.45
C PHE A 8 -0.37 0.38 -7.50
N ARG A 9 -1.22 -0.61 -7.19
CA ARG A 9 -2.37 -0.95 -8.04
C ARG A 9 -3.32 0.24 -8.20
N ASN A 10 -3.72 0.85 -7.09
CA ASN A 10 -4.58 2.04 -7.11
C ASN A 10 -3.98 3.19 -7.95
N LEU A 11 -2.67 3.41 -7.88
CA LEU A 11 -1.99 4.47 -8.64
C LEU A 11 -1.99 4.22 -10.16
N ILE A 12 -2.01 2.96 -10.62
CA ILE A 12 -2.14 2.60 -12.04
C ILE A 12 -3.61 2.65 -12.48
N GLU A 13 -4.49 2.01 -11.71
CA GLU A 13 -5.90 1.77 -12.06
C GLU A 13 -6.75 3.05 -11.98
N HIS A 14 -6.43 3.94 -11.03
CA HIS A 14 -7.18 5.17 -10.77
C HIS A 14 -6.30 6.40 -10.97
N LYS A 15 -6.02 6.73 -12.24
CA LYS A 15 -5.11 7.82 -12.62
C LYS A 15 -5.59 9.21 -12.19
N ASP A 16 -6.88 9.35 -11.96
CA ASP A 16 -7.59 10.56 -11.54
C ASP A 16 -7.63 10.74 -10.01
N TRP A 17 -7.32 9.71 -9.24
CA TRP A 17 -7.35 9.82 -7.79
C TRP A 17 -6.21 10.69 -7.25
N PRO A 18 -6.49 11.55 -6.25
CA PRO A 18 -5.43 12.19 -5.50
C PRO A 18 -4.65 11.15 -4.67
N MET A 19 -3.39 11.45 -4.36
CA MET A 19 -2.52 10.56 -3.58
C MET A 19 -3.15 10.17 -2.24
N SER A 20 -3.79 11.12 -1.55
CA SER A 20 -4.46 10.89 -0.27
C SER A 20 -5.58 9.83 -0.39
N GLN A 21 -6.33 9.81 -1.49
CA GLN A 21 -7.38 8.82 -1.72
C GLN A 21 -6.79 7.43 -1.99
N ALA A 22 -5.78 7.33 -2.87
CA ALA A 22 -5.09 6.08 -3.15
C ALA A 22 -4.47 5.47 -1.89
N CYS A 23 -3.80 6.29 -1.06
CA CYS A 23 -3.25 5.86 0.22
C CYS A 23 -4.36 5.45 1.21
N THR A 24 -5.45 6.21 1.31
CA THR A 24 -6.54 5.93 2.25
C THR A 24 -7.26 4.62 1.93
N ASP A 25 -7.56 4.38 0.65
CA ASP A 25 -8.17 3.12 0.21
C ASP A 25 -7.25 1.93 0.52
N SER A 26 -5.97 2.03 0.16
CA SER A 26 -4.96 1.00 0.41
C SER A 26 -4.79 0.71 1.90
N TYR A 27 -4.80 1.75 2.73
CA TYR A 27 -4.73 1.63 4.19
C TYR A 27 -5.93 0.89 4.77
N ASN A 28 -7.14 1.28 4.35
CA ASN A 28 -8.38 0.66 4.82
C ASN A 28 -8.44 -0.83 4.48
N LYS A 29 -7.94 -1.24 3.31
CA LYS A 29 -7.91 -2.63 2.86
C LYS A 29 -6.85 -3.49 3.56
N THR A 30 -5.81 -2.87 4.14
CA THR A 30 -4.61 -3.61 4.59
C THR A 30 -4.26 -3.32 6.06
N LEU A 31 -3.69 -2.16 6.36
CA LEU A 31 -3.10 -1.86 7.67
C LEU A 31 -4.13 -1.55 8.75
N LYS A 32 -5.30 -1.01 8.38
CA LYS A 32 -6.29 -0.52 9.35
C LYS A 32 -6.74 -1.58 10.36
N LYS A 33 -6.88 -2.85 9.95
CA LYS A 33 -7.29 -3.92 10.87
C LYS A 33 -6.28 -4.20 12.00
N TRP A 34 -5.01 -3.83 11.77
CA TRP A 34 -3.90 -4.04 12.70
C TRP A 34 -3.61 -2.81 13.57
N HIS A 35 -3.99 -1.62 13.11
CA HIS A 35 -3.74 -0.38 13.82
C HIS A 35 -4.81 -0.09 14.88
N GLY A 36 -4.40 0.03 16.13
CA GLY A 36 -5.23 0.59 17.20
C GLY A 36 -5.66 2.04 16.92
N TRP A 37 -6.51 2.59 17.80
CA TRP A 37 -7.12 3.92 17.59
C TRP A 37 -6.06 5.03 17.45
N LEU A 38 -4.96 4.96 18.21
CA LEU A 38 -3.89 5.95 18.16
C LEU A 38 -3.22 5.96 16.77
N ALA A 39 -2.71 4.81 16.33
CA ALA A 39 -2.07 4.67 15.03
C ALA A 39 -3.04 5.01 13.87
N SER A 40 -4.31 4.60 13.96
CA SER A 40 -5.33 4.93 12.96
C SER A 40 -5.64 6.43 12.89
N SER A 41 -5.68 7.13 14.02
CA SER A 41 -5.88 8.58 14.05
C SER A 41 -4.69 9.33 13.45
N SER A 42 -3.45 8.89 13.74
CA SER A 42 -2.24 9.47 13.16
C SER A 42 -2.20 9.33 11.64
N PHE A 43 -2.66 8.21 11.09
CA PHE A 43 -2.75 8.03 9.65
C PHE A 43 -3.67 9.08 8.99
N THR A 44 -4.83 9.34 9.58
CA THR A 44 -5.76 10.37 9.07
C THR A 44 -5.11 11.75 9.00
N VAL A 45 -4.28 12.09 9.99
CA VAL A 45 -3.55 13.36 10.02
C VAL A 45 -2.47 13.39 8.95
N VAL A 46 -1.66 12.34 8.81
CA VAL A 46 -0.55 12.31 7.85
C VAL A 46 -1.02 12.35 6.39
N MET A 47 -2.24 11.89 6.10
CA MET A 47 -2.83 12.00 4.76
C MET A 47 -3.09 13.44 4.31
N LYS A 48 -3.20 14.39 5.25
CA LYS A 48 -3.25 15.83 4.91
C LYS A 48 -1.91 16.35 4.39
N LEU A 49 -0.83 15.62 4.64
CA LEU A 49 0.54 15.89 4.20
C LEU A 49 0.96 14.95 3.07
N ALA A 50 0.02 14.21 2.47
CA ALA A 50 0.32 13.34 1.34
C ALA A 50 0.94 14.16 0.20
N PRO A 51 1.99 13.65 -0.45
CA PRO A 51 2.64 14.36 -1.54
C PRO A 51 1.69 14.51 -2.74
N ASP A 52 2.00 15.45 -3.62
CA ASP A 52 1.37 15.50 -4.94
C ASP A 52 1.61 14.19 -5.70
N ARG A 53 0.56 13.65 -6.33
CA ARG A 53 0.61 12.36 -7.03
C ARG A 53 1.60 12.41 -8.17
N LYS A 54 1.53 13.46 -9.00
CA LYS A 54 2.39 13.57 -10.19
C LYS A 54 3.84 13.63 -9.75
N LYS A 55 4.15 14.47 -8.77
CA LYS A 55 5.51 14.60 -8.24
C LYS A 55 6.03 13.29 -7.64
N PHE A 56 5.19 12.57 -6.90
CA PHE A 56 5.57 11.26 -6.37
C PHE A 56 5.91 10.28 -7.49
N MET A 57 5.05 10.14 -8.51
CA MET A 57 5.25 9.25 -9.64
C MET A 57 6.51 9.60 -10.45
N GLU A 58 6.79 10.89 -10.64
CA GLU A 58 8.04 11.36 -11.27
C GLU A 58 9.29 10.95 -10.47
N VAL A 59 9.25 11.10 -9.15
CA VAL A 59 10.39 10.77 -8.28
C VAL A 59 10.68 9.27 -8.29
N ILE A 60 9.65 8.43 -8.16
CA ILE A 60 9.86 6.98 -8.12
C ILE A 60 10.08 6.36 -9.51
N GLY A 61 9.64 7.03 -10.57
CA GLY A 61 9.82 6.57 -11.95
C GLY A 61 11.22 6.79 -12.51
N GLY A 62 11.95 7.80 -12.02
CA GLY A 62 13.26 8.16 -12.57
C GLY A 62 13.18 8.39 -14.08
N THR A 63 13.98 7.65 -14.86
CA THR A 63 13.98 7.69 -16.33
C THR A 63 13.24 6.52 -16.99
N GLY A 64 12.62 5.63 -16.20
CA GLY A 64 11.97 4.40 -16.66
C GLY A 64 10.47 4.55 -16.97
N ASN A 65 9.84 3.45 -17.39
CA ASN A 65 8.39 3.38 -17.53
C ASN A 65 7.77 2.95 -16.19
N ILE A 66 7.49 3.95 -15.34
CA ILE A 66 6.99 3.72 -13.99
C ILE A 66 5.73 2.83 -13.93
N ASN A 67 4.83 2.92 -14.92
CA ASN A 67 3.62 2.09 -14.90
C ASN A 67 3.97 0.61 -15.12
N ALA A 68 4.88 0.31 -16.05
CA ALA A 68 5.34 -1.05 -16.31
C ALA A 68 6.16 -1.60 -15.12
N ASP A 69 6.99 -0.76 -14.50
CA ASP A 69 7.79 -1.15 -13.33
C ASP A 69 6.90 -1.46 -12.11
N ILE A 70 5.88 -0.64 -11.87
CA ILE A 70 4.89 -0.88 -10.83
C ILE A 70 4.10 -2.17 -11.12
N GLU A 71 3.63 -2.36 -12.36
CA GLU A 71 2.89 -3.57 -12.73
C GLU A 71 3.74 -4.84 -12.53
N LYS A 72 5.00 -4.79 -12.96
CA LYS A 72 5.97 -5.86 -12.73
C LYS A 72 6.19 -6.12 -11.24
N PHE A 73 6.38 -5.07 -10.44
CA PHE A 73 6.53 -5.19 -8.99
C PHE A 73 5.31 -5.88 -8.37
N CYS A 74 4.10 -5.37 -8.64
CA CYS A 74 2.86 -5.91 -8.10
C CYS A 74 2.67 -7.39 -8.51
N THR A 75 2.95 -7.73 -9.76
CA THR A 75 2.79 -9.09 -10.29
C THR A 75 3.80 -10.06 -9.69
N THR A 76 5.07 -9.64 -9.57
CA THR A 76 6.15 -10.51 -9.09
C THR A 76 6.12 -10.66 -7.57
N PHE A 77 5.74 -9.60 -6.85
CA PHE A 77 5.84 -9.56 -5.40
C PHE A 77 4.60 -10.11 -4.68
N SER A 78 3.40 -10.00 -5.29
CA SER A 78 2.16 -10.50 -4.67
C SER A 78 2.21 -12.00 -4.30
N PRO A 79 2.71 -12.91 -5.16
CA PRO A 79 2.79 -14.33 -4.79
C PRO A 79 3.71 -14.58 -3.58
N LEU A 80 4.78 -13.79 -3.42
CA LEU A 80 5.68 -13.91 -2.27
C LEU A 80 4.99 -13.48 -0.97
N LEU A 81 4.13 -12.45 -1.03
CA LEU A 81 3.31 -12.06 0.12
C LEU A 81 2.27 -13.11 0.47
N GLU A 82 1.66 -13.74 -0.53
CA GLU A 82 0.73 -14.83 -0.31
C GLU A 82 1.39 -16.01 0.41
N GLU A 83 2.61 -16.37 0.05
CA GLU A 83 3.37 -17.41 0.77
C GLU A 83 3.70 -17.02 2.22
N ASN A 84 4.00 -15.74 2.48
CA ASN A 84 4.17 -15.25 3.85
C ASN A 84 2.87 -15.35 4.67
N HIS A 85 1.73 -14.98 4.09
CA HIS A 85 0.42 -15.12 4.75
C HIS A 85 0.09 -16.58 5.03
N LYS A 86 0.30 -17.49 4.06
CA LYS A 86 0.14 -18.94 4.28
C LYS A 86 1.02 -19.44 5.41
N PHE A 87 2.27 -18.99 5.47
CA PHE A 87 3.20 -19.34 6.55
C PHE A 87 2.71 -18.85 7.91
N LEU A 88 2.36 -17.56 8.03
CA LEU A 88 1.86 -16.98 9.29
C LEU A 88 0.55 -17.63 9.73
N ALA A 89 -0.35 -17.94 8.80
CA ALA A 89 -1.62 -18.60 9.09
C ALA A 89 -1.41 -20.02 9.62
N ARG A 90 -0.46 -20.77 9.05
CA ARG A 90 -0.07 -22.10 9.56
C ARG A 90 0.45 -22.06 11.00
N LEU A 91 1.03 -20.94 11.41
CA LEU A 91 1.51 -20.72 12.78
C LEU A 91 0.46 -20.07 13.69
N GLY A 92 -0.73 -19.71 13.18
CA GLY A 92 -1.76 -18.98 13.93
C GLY A 92 -1.40 -17.51 14.21
N LEU A 93 -0.46 -16.94 13.44
CA LEU A 93 0.08 -15.59 13.67
C LEU A 93 -0.43 -14.54 12.66
N ASP A 94 -1.16 -14.96 11.61
CA ASP A 94 -1.61 -14.04 10.54
C ASP A 94 -2.65 -13.02 11.02
N ASP A 95 -3.24 -13.23 12.21
CA ASP A 95 -4.22 -12.34 12.85
C ASP A 95 -3.72 -11.64 14.13
N MET A 96 -2.41 -11.63 14.38
CA MET A 96 -1.84 -10.93 15.52
C MET A 96 -1.84 -9.41 15.31
N LYS A 97 -2.51 -8.69 16.23
CA LYS A 97 -2.37 -7.24 16.32
C LYS A 97 -1.05 -6.88 16.99
N ALA A 98 -0.43 -5.80 16.51
CA ALA A 98 0.64 -5.15 17.25
C ALA A 98 0.09 -4.68 18.61
N SER A 99 0.73 -5.11 19.69
CA SER A 99 0.45 -4.72 21.07
C SER A 99 0.76 -3.26 21.32
#